data_AF-A0A931IMP8-F1
#
_entry.id   AF-A0A931IMP8-F1
#
_cell.length_a   1.000
_cell.length_b   1.000
_cell.length_c   1.000
_cell.angle_alpha   90.00
_cell.angle_beta   90.00
_cell.angle_gamma   90.00
#
_symmetry.space_group_name_H-M   'P 1'
#
loop_
_entity.id
_entity.type
_entity.pdbx_description
1 polymer ?
#
loop_
_entity_poly.entity_id
_entity_poly.type
_entity_poly.pdbx_seq_one_letter_code
_entity_poly.pdbx_strand_id
1 'polypeptide(L)'
;MINFQLKDLLKITPWGENNDLTLHWYGLSDSYYWFVLGDYELLRYSDEFEVKYRGVTNLPYVDYQFIRLYQDIRDILQNIAIPIPADVFEFINTLEKQESFLTSLTYWLNNVWNDSDEEYDEIYEPVKLWIYNRKLIL
;
A
#
# COMPACT_ATOMS: atom_id res chain seq x y z
N MET A 1 7.06 -7.03 -11.54
CA MET A 1 5.90 -7.08 -12.46
C MET A 1 4.63 -7.20 -11.61
N ILE A 2 3.57 -6.48 -11.97
CA ILE A 2 2.26 -6.62 -11.34
C ILE A 2 1.46 -7.62 -12.14
N ASN A 3 0.96 -8.67 -11.49
CA ASN A 3 0.13 -9.68 -12.10
C ASN A 3 -1.28 -9.62 -11.54
N PHE A 4 -2.26 -9.94 -12.37
CA PHE A 4 -3.64 -10.05 -11.95
C PHE A 4 -4.40 -11.06 -12.81
N GLN A 5 -5.46 -11.62 -12.23
CA GLN A 5 -6.42 -12.48 -12.91
C GLN A 5 -7.83 -12.02 -12.54
N LEU A 6 -8.56 -11.52 -13.52
CA LEU A 6 -9.96 -11.15 -13.35
C LEU A 6 -10.81 -12.39 -13.04
N LYS A 7 -11.81 -12.21 -12.19
CA LYS A 7 -12.82 -13.26 -11.95
C LYS A 7 -13.75 -13.38 -13.15
N ASP A 8 -14.40 -14.54 -13.24
CA ASP A 8 -15.48 -14.76 -14.19
C ASP A 8 -16.60 -13.75 -13.94
N LEU A 9 -17.07 -13.09 -15.01
CA LEU A 9 -18.15 -12.10 -14.97
C LEU A 9 -19.41 -12.64 -14.27
N LEU A 10 -19.71 -13.92 -14.44
CA LEU A 10 -20.88 -14.57 -13.83
C LEU A 10 -20.73 -14.78 -12.32
N LYS A 11 -19.52 -14.62 -11.77
CA LYS A 11 -19.22 -14.75 -10.34
C LYS A 11 -19.08 -13.40 -9.63
N ILE A 12 -19.19 -12.29 -10.36
CA ILE A 12 -19.10 -10.94 -9.80
C ILE A 12 -20.43 -10.60 -9.15
N THR A 13 -20.41 -10.28 -7.86
CA THR A 13 -21.60 -9.85 -7.11
C THR A 13 -22.02 -8.44 -7.57
N PRO A 14 -23.27 -8.24 -8.05
CA PRO A 14 -23.80 -6.92 -8.36
C PRO A 14 -23.91 -6.02 -7.12
N TRP A 15 -23.86 -4.71 -7.33
CA TRP A 15 -23.90 -3.70 -6.26
C TRP A 15 -25.29 -3.07 -6.18
N GLY A 16 -25.74 -2.68 -4.98
CA GLY A 16 -27.03 -2.03 -4.74
C GLY A 16 -27.97 -2.86 -3.87
N GLU A 17 -29.16 -2.32 -3.58
CA GLU A 17 -30.19 -2.97 -2.75
C GLU A 17 -31.56 -2.97 -3.45
N ASN A 18 -32.48 -3.83 -2.99
CA ASN A 18 -33.92 -3.78 -3.31
C ASN A 18 -34.25 -3.64 -4.81
N ASN A 19 -33.69 -4.54 -5.63
CA ASN A 19 -33.85 -4.63 -7.08
C ASN A 19 -33.20 -3.52 -7.93
N ASP A 20 -32.49 -2.56 -7.34
CA ASP A 20 -31.65 -1.60 -8.08
C ASP A 20 -30.21 -2.09 -8.16
N LEU A 21 -30.03 -3.30 -8.72
CA LEU A 21 -28.73 -3.92 -8.87
C LEU A 21 -28.02 -3.36 -10.10
N THR A 22 -26.82 -2.83 -9.89
CA THR A 22 -25.97 -2.28 -10.94
C THR A 22 -24.63 -2.99 -10.97
N LEU A 23 -24.06 -3.11 -12.16
CA LEU A 23 -22.70 -3.57 -12.32
C LEU A 23 -21.76 -2.37 -12.28
N HIS A 24 -21.23 -2.08 -11.10
CA HIS A 24 -20.29 -0.99 -10.92
C HIS A 24 -18.92 -1.34 -11.54
N TRP A 25 -18.20 -0.34 -12.03
CA TRP A 25 -16.86 -0.48 -12.59
C TRP A 25 -15.86 -1.19 -11.64
N TYR A 26 -15.94 -0.92 -10.34
CA TYR A 26 -15.19 -1.68 -9.32
C TYR A 26 -15.46 -3.17 -9.41
N GLY A 27 -16.74 -3.58 -9.52
CA GLY A 27 -17.11 -4.97 -9.72
C GLY A 27 -16.47 -5.59 -10.95
N LEU A 28 -16.42 -4.88 -12.08
CA LEU A 28 -15.76 -5.34 -13.32
C LEU A 28 -14.25 -5.57 -13.21
N SER A 29 -13.63 -5.08 -12.15
CA SER A 29 -12.21 -5.28 -11.86
C SER A 29 -11.95 -6.26 -10.71
N ASP A 30 -12.98 -7.00 -10.26
CA ASP A 30 -12.84 -8.03 -9.23
C ASP A 30 -11.85 -9.12 -9.69
N SER A 31 -10.83 -9.38 -8.87
CA SER A 31 -9.62 -10.06 -9.32
C SER A 31 -8.82 -10.69 -8.19
N TYR A 32 -7.91 -11.56 -8.59
CA TYR A 32 -6.75 -11.94 -7.79
C TYR A 32 -5.53 -11.17 -8.28
N TYR A 33 -4.71 -10.60 -7.40
CA TYR A 33 -3.47 -9.92 -7.81
C TYR A 33 -2.28 -10.15 -6.88
N TRP A 34 -1.08 -10.05 -7.45
CA TRP A 34 0.19 -10.22 -6.75
C TRP A 34 1.33 -9.49 -7.45
N PHE A 35 2.47 -9.36 -6.77
CA PHE A 35 3.68 -8.79 -7.36
C PHE A 35 4.79 -9.81 -7.45
N VAL A 36 5.55 -9.74 -8.55
CA VAL A 36 6.79 -10.51 -8.72
C VAL A 36 7.97 -9.54 -8.70
N LEU A 37 8.89 -9.74 -7.75
CA LEU A 37 10.12 -8.98 -7.55
C LEU A 37 11.32 -9.93 -7.51
N GLY A 38 11.97 -10.14 -8.66
CA GLY A 38 13.00 -11.18 -8.78
C GLY A 38 12.40 -12.56 -8.49
N ASP A 39 12.96 -13.25 -7.50
CA ASP A 39 12.51 -14.58 -7.05
C ASP A 39 11.39 -14.51 -6.00
N TYR A 40 10.93 -13.32 -5.62
CA TYR A 40 9.93 -13.13 -4.57
C TYR A 40 8.54 -12.81 -5.15
N GLU A 41 7.52 -13.47 -4.58
CA GLU A 41 6.11 -13.11 -4.77
C GLU A 41 5.61 -12.33 -3.55
N LEU A 42 5.18 -11.08 -3.74
CA LEU A 42 4.51 -10.32 -2.69
C LEU A 42 2.99 -10.48 -2.80
N LEU A 43 2.31 -10.28 -1.67
CA LEU A 43 0.85 -10.36 -1.55
C LEU A 43 0.27 -11.76 -1.82
N ARG A 44 1.12 -12.78 -1.74
CA ARG A 44 0.71 -14.17 -1.61
C ARG A 44 0.39 -14.46 -0.14
N TYR A 45 -0.78 -15.03 0.13
CA TYR A 45 -1.13 -15.50 1.46
C TYR A 45 -0.21 -16.65 1.87
N SER A 46 0.09 -16.72 3.18
CA SER A 46 0.92 -17.80 3.71
C SER A 46 0.16 -19.13 3.70
N ASP A 47 0.90 -20.24 3.68
CA ASP A 47 0.31 -21.57 3.71
C ASP A 47 -0.57 -21.77 4.97
N GLU A 48 -0.21 -21.18 6.10
CA GLU A 48 -1.01 -21.22 7.33
C GLU A 48 -2.33 -20.48 7.17
N PHE A 49 -2.33 -19.33 6.48
CA PHE A 49 -3.55 -18.58 6.17
C PHE A 49 -4.44 -19.42 5.26
N GLU A 50 -3.89 -20.03 4.20
CA GLU A 50 -4.65 -20.89 3.30
C GLU A 50 -5.26 -22.07 4.01
N VAL A 51 -4.52 -22.75 4.90
CA VAL A 51 -5.03 -23.89 5.68
C VAL A 51 -6.17 -23.45 6.61
N LYS A 52 -6.02 -22.30 7.28
CA LYS A 52 -7.02 -21.78 8.23
C LYS A 52 -8.29 -21.26 7.56
N TYR A 53 -8.16 -20.67 6.38
CA TYR A 53 -9.24 -20.03 5.64
C TYR A 53 -9.60 -20.76 4.34
N ARG A 54 -9.32 -22.07 4.26
CA ARG A 54 -9.66 -22.89 3.09
C ARG A 54 -11.10 -22.68 2.65
N GLY A 55 -11.28 -22.32 1.37
CA GLY A 55 -12.58 -22.12 0.74
C GLY A 55 -13.05 -20.66 0.65
N VAL A 56 -12.30 -19.69 1.20
CA VAL A 56 -12.61 -18.26 1.03
C VAL A 56 -12.18 -17.73 -0.35
N THR A 57 -11.06 -18.21 -0.89
CA THR A 57 -10.52 -17.81 -2.20
C THR A 57 -10.11 -19.04 -3.02
N ASN A 58 -10.11 -18.92 -4.35
CA ASN A 58 -9.66 -20.00 -5.25
C ASN A 58 -8.15 -19.96 -5.54
N LEU A 59 -7.47 -18.86 -5.19
CA LEU A 59 -6.05 -18.62 -5.42
C LEU A 59 -5.39 -18.06 -4.14
N PRO A 60 -4.07 -18.29 -3.95
CA PRO A 60 -3.30 -17.86 -2.78
C PRO A 60 -2.99 -16.35 -2.78
N TYR A 61 -3.78 -15.52 -3.45
CA TYR A 61 -3.47 -14.12 -3.69
C TYR A 61 -4.59 -13.21 -3.21
N VAL A 62 -4.29 -11.92 -3.06
CA VAL A 62 -5.27 -10.92 -2.65
C VAL A 62 -6.47 -10.94 -3.58
N ASP A 63 -7.64 -11.21 -3.00
CA ASP A 63 -8.93 -11.27 -3.66
C ASP A 63 -9.65 -9.93 -3.48
N TYR A 64 -9.42 -8.99 -4.41
CA TYR A 64 -9.96 -7.63 -4.34
C TYR A 64 -10.02 -6.96 -5.72
N GLN A 65 -10.69 -5.82 -5.82
CA GLN A 65 -10.81 -5.09 -7.08
C GLN A 65 -9.46 -4.50 -7.51
N PHE A 66 -8.90 -4.99 -8.62
CA PHE A 66 -7.57 -4.56 -9.12
C PHE A 66 -7.48 -3.06 -9.34
N ILE A 67 -8.59 -2.43 -9.71
CA ILE A 67 -8.57 -0.99 -9.96
C ILE A 67 -8.25 -0.17 -8.71
N ARG A 68 -8.55 -0.68 -7.51
CA ARG A 68 -8.19 0.02 -6.26
C ARG A 68 -6.69 0.12 -6.13
N LEU A 69 -6.00 -1.01 -6.30
CA LEU A 69 -4.54 -1.02 -6.33
C LEU A 69 -3.98 -0.09 -7.42
N TYR A 70 -4.55 -0.12 -8.63
CA TYR A 70 -4.11 0.79 -9.70
C TYR A 70 -4.30 2.27 -9.34
N GLN A 71 -5.41 2.63 -8.70
CA GLN A 71 -5.66 3.99 -8.22
C GLN A 71 -4.62 4.39 -7.18
N ASP A 72 -4.36 3.54 -6.18
CA ASP A 72 -3.39 3.83 -5.12
C ASP A 72 -1.97 4.00 -5.68
N ILE A 73 -1.57 3.13 -6.60
CA ILE A 73 -0.27 3.24 -7.29
C ILE A 73 -0.21 4.53 -8.10
N ARG A 74 -1.26 4.87 -8.86
CA ARG A 74 -1.32 6.09 -9.67
C ARG A 74 -1.19 7.33 -8.81
N ASP A 75 -1.83 7.35 -7.65
CA ASP A 75 -1.84 8.51 -6.75
C ASP A 75 -0.45 8.78 -6.15
N ILE A 76 0.31 7.72 -5.84
CA ILE A 76 1.68 7.86 -5.34
C ILE A 76 2.73 7.95 -6.46
N LEU A 77 2.38 7.62 -7.71
CA LEU A 77 3.34 7.44 -8.82
C LEU A 77 4.27 8.64 -8.98
N GLN A 78 3.71 9.85 -8.94
CA GLN A 78 4.46 11.08 -9.06
C GLN A 78 5.51 11.25 -7.94
N ASN A 79 5.22 10.76 -6.74
CA ASN A 79 6.11 10.88 -5.60
C ASN A 79 7.19 9.79 -5.61
N ILE A 80 6.83 8.56 -5.98
CA ILE A 80 7.78 7.43 -6.04
C ILE A 80 8.67 7.47 -7.28
N ALA A 81 8.26 8.16 -8.35
CA ALA A 81 9.06 8.36 -9.54
C ALA A 81 10.26 9.30 -9.29
N ILE A 82 10.16 10.16 -8.26
CA ILE A 82 11.25 11.03 -7.84
C ILE A 82 12.18 10.23 -6.91
N PRO A 83 13.46 10.03 -7.27
CA PRO A 83 14.42 9.31 -6.44
C PRO A 83 14.56 9.95 -5.06
N ILE A 84 14.80 9.11 -4.06
CA ILE A 84 15.21 9.53 -2.72
C ILE A 84 16.64 10.10 -2.84
N PRO A 85 16.92 11.31 -2.32
CA PRO A 85 18.29 11.84 -2.26
C PRO A 85 19.25 10.82 -1.64
N ALA A 86 20.45 10.67 -2.22
CA ALA A 86 21.35 9.58 -1.87
C ALA A 86 21.80 9.61 -0.40
N ASP A 87 21.99 10.81 0.14
CA ASP A 87 22.27 11.05 1.56
C ASP A 87 21.12 10.54 2.44
N VAL A 88 19.87 10.88 2.12
CA VAL A 88 18.69 10.40 2.85
C VAL A 88 18.56 8.88 2.72
N PHE A 89 18.75 8.33 1.51
CA PHE A 89 18.63 6.90 1.25
C PHE A 89 19.61 6.09 2.12
N GLU A 90 20.86 6.54 2.27
CA GLU A 90 21.83 5.88 3.15
C GLU A 90 21.38 5.77 4.61
N PHE A 91 20.54 6.70 5.09
CA PHE A 91 19.99 6.67 6.44
C PHE A 91 18.76 5.76 6.60
N ILE A 92 18.10 5.33 5.52
CA ILE A 92 16.83 4.58 5.60
C ILE A 92 16.79 3.30 4.75
N ASN A 93 17.88 2.93 4.09
CA ASN A 93 17.93 1.83 3.10
C ASN A 93 17.78 0.40 3.67
N THR A 94 17.62 0.24 4.98
CA THR A 94 17.31 -1.04 5.61
C THR A 94 16.16 -0.87 6.61
N LEU A 95 15.46 -1.97 6.91
CA LEU A 95 14.39 -1.97 7.92
C LEU A 95 14.89 -1.47 9.28
N GLU A 96 16.04 -1.97 9.74
CA GLU A 96 16.66 -1.55 11.01
C GLU A 96 16.96 -0.04 11.04
N LYS A 97 17.54 0.49 9.96
CA LYS A 97 17.83 1.92 9.84
C LYS A 97 16.56 2.77 9.79
N GLN A 98 15.53 2.29 9.08
CA GLN A 98 14.23 2.95 9.03
C GLN A 98 13.54 2.97 10.40
N GLU A 99 13.57 1.85 11.14
CA GLU A 99 13.05 1.76 12.50
C GLU A 99 13.81 2.67 13.48
N SER A 100 15.14 2.70 13.37
CA SER A 100 15.99 3.60 14.15
C SER A 100 15.63 5.07 13.89
N PHE A 101 15.49 5.46 12.62
CA PHE A 101 15.06 6.80 12.23
C PHE A 101 13.69 7.17 12.83
N LEU A 102 12.69 6.29 12.69
CA LEU A 102 11.35 6.52 13.26
C LEU A 102 11.38 6.62 14.79
N THR A 103 12.26 5.86 15.45
CA THR A 103 12.43 5.90 16.91
C THR A 103 13.03 7.23 17.37
N SER A 104 14.13 7.67 16.73
CA SER A 104 14.74 8.98 16.99
C SER A 104 13.76 10.11 16.75
N LEU A 105 12.98 10.02 15.68
CA LEU A 105 11.95 11.01 15.35
C LEU A 105 10.86 11.06 16.42
N THR A 106 10.34 9.90 16.83
CA THR A 106 9.32 9.80 17.88
C THR A 106 9.82 10.38 19.20
N TYR A 107 11.09 10.16 19.54
CA TYR A 107 11.70 10.74 20.72
C TYR A 107 11.74 12.26 20.65
N TRP A 108 12.21 12.83 19.52
CA TRP A 108 12.28 14.27 19.31
C TRP A 108 10.91 14.93 19.45
N LEU A 109 9.89 14.39 18.77
CA LEU A 109 8.51 14.90 18.83
C LEU A 109 7.94 14.92 20.25
N ASN A 110 8.21 13.89 21.04
CA ASN A 110 7.61 13.75 22.36
C ASN A 110 8.36 14.46 23.50
N ASN A 111 9.67 14.72 23.32
CA ASN A 111 10.53 15.15 24.43
C ASN A 111 11.32 16.44 24.16
N VAL A 112 11.46 16.83 22.90
CA VAL A 112 12.32 17.96 22.50
C VAL A 112 11.50 19.06 21.84
N TRP A 113 10.58 18.68 20.95
CA TRP A 113 9.72 19.63 20.25
C TRP A 113 8.78 20.35 21.23
N ASN A 114 8.69 21.67 21.08
CA ASN A 114 7.65 22.49 21.69
C ASN A 114 6.80 23.06 20.56
N ASP A 115 5.46 23.04 20.66
CA ASP A 115 4.50 23.43 19.61
C ASP A 115 4.70 24.83 18.95
N SER A 116 5.73 25.59 19.35
CA SER A 116 6.15 26.87 18.78
C SER A 116 7.34 26.79 17.81
N ASP A 117 7.87 25.61 17.54
CA ASP A 117 9.10 25.43 16.76
C ASP A 117 8.86 25.64 15.25
N GLU A 118 9.41 26.70 14.66
CA GLU A 118 9.37 26.96 13.22
C GLU A 118 10.02 25.82 12.41
N GLU A 119 11.00 25.11 12.97
CA GLU A 119 11.61 23.95 12.29
C GLU A 119 10.60 22.82 12.05
N TYR A 120 9.55 22.74 12.87
CA TYR A 120 8.49 21.76 12.67
C TYR A 120 7.71 22.02 11.37
N ASP A 121 7.26 23.25 11.17
CA ASP A 121 6.46 23.63 10.01
C ASP A 121 7.32 23.74 8.73
N GLU A 122 8.56 24.24 8.84
CA GLU A 122 9.43 24.49 7.68
C GLU A 122 10.19 23.25 7.19
N ILE A 123 10.53 22.33 8.10
CA ILE A 123 11.40 21.18 7.78
C ILE A 123 10.66 19.87 8.03
N TYR A 124 10.09 19.70 9.23
CA TYR A 124 9.54 18.41 9.60
C TYR A 124 8.26 18.04 8.83
N GLU A 125 7.24 18.89 8.80
CA GLU A 125 6.01 18.60 8.07
C GLU A 125 6.26 18.37 6.58
N PRO A 126 7.09 19.16 5.88
CA PRO A 126 7.46 18.88 4.49
C PRO A 126 8.15 17.52 4.31
N VAL A 127 9.11 17.15 5.18
CA VAL A 127 9.80 15.86 5.11
C VAL A 127 8.84 14.70 5.40
N LYS A 128 7.99 14.84 6.41
CA LYS A 128 6.96 13.86 6.77
C LYS A 128 5.99 13.64 5.62
N LEU A 129 5.45 14.71 5.04
CA LEU A 129 4.56 14.63 3.88
C LEU A 129 5.28 14.01 2.67
N TRP A 130 6.54 14.36 2.45
CA TRP A 130 7.37 13.78 1.39
C TRP A 130 7.49 12.25 1.55
N ILE A 131 7.77 11.74 2.75
CA ILE A 131 7.81 10.29 3.00
C ILE A 131 6.40 9.67 2.89
N TYR A 132 5.40 10.28 3.52
CA TYR A 132 4.04 9.74 3.60
C TYR A 132 3.40 9.58 2.22
N ASN A 133 3.60 10.55 1.33
CA ASN A 133 3.07 10.54 -0.03
C ASN A 133 3.70 9.50 -0.97
N ARG A 134 4.72 8.76 -0.50
CA ARG A 134 5.35 7.64 -1.20
C ARG A 134 4.90 6.27 -0.70
N LYS A 135 4.08 6.22 0.34
CA LYS A 135 3.61 4.98 0.94
C LYS A 135 2.34 4.50 0.23
N LEU A 136 2.31 3.22 -0.16
CA LEU A 136 1.06 2.56 -0.53
C LEU A 136 0.18 2.41 0.71
N ILE A 137 -1.04 2.93 0.63
CA ILE A 137 -2.10 2.70 1.62
C ILE A 137 -3.01 1.66 0.99
N LEU A 138 -2.87 0.40 1.42
CA LEU A 138 -3.68 -0.73 0.98
C LEU A 138 -4.76 -1.06 2.03
#